data_AF-A0A5J4UC53-F1
#
_entry.id   AF-A0A5J4UC53-F1
#
_cell.length_a   1.000
_cell.length_b   1.000
_cell.length_c   1.000
_cell.angle_alpha   90.00
_cell.angle_beta   90.00
_cell.angle_gamma   90.00
#
_symmetry.space_group_name_H-M   'P 1'
#
loop_
_entity.id
_entity.type
_entity.pdbx_description
1 polymer ?
#
loop_
_entity_poly.entity_id
_entity_poly.type
_entity_poly.pdbx_seq_one_letter_code
_entity_poly.pdbx_strand_id
1 'polypeptide(L)'
;PSSLSTITYQSIIPDPDYAKQQENKIIKTNKGIRSTVTFNPVITSGIVRFGGFFKDHPGDYFSIGIADSSAVFGSNEGPYSGDSMNKIFLIQ
;
A
#
# COMPACT_ATOMS: atom_id res chain seq x y z
N PRO A 1 -28.26 -11.94 1.07
CA PRO A 1 -26.79 -11.78 0.93
C PRO A 1 -26.47 -10.55 0.08
N SER A 2 -25.82 -9.52 0.67
CA SER A 2 -25.35 -8.37 -0.10
C SER A 2 -24.29 -8.84 -1.10
N SER A 3 -24.47 -8.53 -2.38
CA SER A 3 -23.46 -8.78 -3.41
C SER A 3 -22.19 -7.96 -3.10
N LEU A 4 -21.02 -8.58 -3.24
CA LEU A 4 -19.75 -7.88 -3.21
C LEU A 4 -19.54 -7.21 -4.57
N SER A 5 -19.34 -5.89 -4.57
CA SER A 5 -18.90 -5.14 -5.76
C SER A 5 -17.37 -5.05 -5.78
N THR A 6 -16.76 -5.42 -6.90
CA THR A 6 -15.33 -5.22 -7.11
C THR A 6 -15.03 -3.73 -7.24
N ILE A 7 -14.04 -3.24 -6.50
CA ILE A 7 -13.52 -1.88 -6.63
C ILE A 7 -12.31 -1.94 -7.55
N THR A 8 -12.35 -1.24 -8.68
CA THR A 8 -11.15 -1.02 -9.50
C THR A 8 -10.21 -0.11 -8.73
N TYR A 9 -8.94 -0.51 -8.62
CA TYR A 9 -7.93 0.26 -7.91
C TYR A 9 -6.68 0.47 -8.76
N GLN A 10 -5.95 1.53 -8.45
CA GLN A 10 -4.64 1.83 -9.00
C GLN A 10 -3.67 2.15 -7.86
N SER A 11 -2.48 1.55 -7.89
CA SER A 11 -1.41 1.87 -6.97
C SER A 11 -0.88 3.28 -7.23
N ILE A 12 -0.72 4.06 -6.17
CA ILE A 12 0.02 5.31 -6.18
C ILE A 12 1.45 4.96 -5.74
N ILE A 13 2.38 5.03 -6.69
CA ILE A 13 3.79 4.71 -6.49
C ILE A 13 4.61 5.98 -6.75
N PRO A 14 5.40 6.46 -5.78
CA PRO A 14 6.17 7.71 -5.93
C PRO A 14 7.21 7.66 -7.05
N ASP A 15 7.93 6.53 -7.17
CA ASP A 15 8.93 6.30 -8.21
C ASP A 15 8.82 4.83 -8.70
N PRO A 16 8.52 4.61 -10.00
CA PRO A 16 8.39 3.28 -10.57
C PRO A 16 9.69 2.47 -10.53
N ASP A 17 10.85 3.09 -10.32
CA ASP A 17 12.10 2.36 -10.14
C ASP A 17 12.15 1.59 -8.81
N TYR A 18 11.33 1.91 -7.80
CA TYR A 18 11.31 1.27 -6.48
C TYR A 18 10.19 0.22 -6.33
N ALA A 19 9.06 0.43 -6.99
CA ALA A 19 7.96 -0.52 -7.03
C ALA A 19 7.17 -0.36 -8.33
N LYS A 20 6.48 -1.41 -8.79
CA LYS A 20 5.60 -1.35 -9.96
C LYS A 20 4.34 -2.15 -9.71
N GLN A 21 3.21 -1.68 -10.22
CA GLN A 21 2.01 -2.52 -10.33
C GLN A 21 2.01 -3.25 -11.66
N GLN A 22 1.72 -4.55 -11.62
CA GLN A 22 1.44 -5.38 -12.79
C GLN A 22 0.17 -6.18 -12.49
N GLU A 23 -0.93 -5.86 -13.16
CA GLU A 23 -2.26 -6.42 -12.87
C GLU A 23 -2.63 -6.22 -11.38
N ASN A 24 -2.85 -7.31 -10.64
CA ASN A 24 -3.16 -7.33 -9.22
C ASN A 24 -1.92 -7.53 -8.32
N LYS A 25 -0.71 -7.38 -8.87
CA LYS A 25 0.56 -7.57 -8.14
C LYS A 25 1.24 -6.23 -7.94
N ILE A 26 1.78 -6.05 -6.74
CA ILE A 26 2.76 -5.01 -6.45
C ILE A 26 4.11 -5.69 -6.36
N ILE A 27 5.04 -5.23 -7.20
CA ILE A 27 6.38 -5.80 -7.31
C ILE A 27 7.36 -4.76 -6.78
N LYS A 28 7.99 -5.06 -5.64
CA LYS A 28 9.16 -4.31 -5.17
C LYS A 28 10.33 -4.61 -6.11
N THR A 29 11.03 -3.58 -6.55
CA THR A 29 12.27 -3.76 -7.32
C THR A 29 13.46 -3.95 -6.37
N ASN A 30 14.67 -4.07 -6.94
CA ASN A 30 15.91 -4.10 -6.17
C ASN A 30 16.41 -2.71 -5.76
N LYS A 31 15.71 -1.62 -6.11
CA LYS A 31 16.08 -0.26 -5.72
C LYS A 31 15.52 0.04 -4.33
N GLY A 32 16.40 0.48 -3.42
CA GLY A 32 16.01 0.83 -2.05
C GLY A 32 15.76 -0.37 -1.12
N ILE A 33 15.70 -0.05 0.16
CA ILE A 33 15.45 -0.99 1.27
C ILE A 33 13.94 -1.12 1.48
N ARG A 34 13.21 -0.01 1.50
CA ARG A 34 11.78 0.06 1.82
C ARG A 34 10.95 0.51 0.61
N SER A 35 9.68 0.14 0.60
CA SER A 35 8.69 0.68 -0.33
C SER A 35 7.34 0.75 0.37
N THR A 36 6.68 1.90 0.29
CA THR A 36 5.29 2.07 0.73
C THR A 36 4.44 2.38 -0.50
N VAL A 37 3.33 1.66 -0.68
CA VAL A 37 2.42 1.81 -1.81
C VAL A 37 1.03 2.08 -1.27
N THR A 38 0.40 3.15 -1.74
CA THR A 38 -1.00 3.47 -1.43
C THR A 38 -1.87 3.20 -2.65
N PHE A 39 -3.20 3.26 -2.48
CA PHE A 39 -4.16 2.90 -3.52
C PHE A 39 -5.24 3.98 -3.69
N ASN A 40 -5.67 4.16 -4.93
CA ASN A 40 -6.84 4.96 -5.31
C ASN A 40 -7.92 4.01 -5.86
N PRO A 41 -9.22 4.13 -5.53
CA PRO A 41 -9.88 5.24 -4.83
C PRO A 41 -9.62 5.29 -3.32
N VAL A 42 -9.71 6.49 -2.75
CA VAL A 42 -9.80 6.72 -1.29
C VAL A 42 -11.12 6.13 -0.78
N ILE A 43 -11.06 5.44 0.37
CA ILE A 43 -12.24 4.93 1.06
C ILE A 43 -12.93 6.09 1.76
N THR A 44 -14.09 6.52 1.27
CA THR A 44 -14.85 7.64 1.86
C THR A 44 -16.04 7.20 2.72
N SER A 45 -16.57 5.99 2.49
CA SER A 45 -17.70 5.43 3.24
C SER A 45 -17.84 3.92 3.03
N GLY A 46 -18.68 3.27 3.85
CA GLY A 46 -18.98 1.84 3.75
C GLY A 46 -17.92 0.92 4.35
N ILE A 47 -18.00 -0.38 4.00
CA ILE A 47 -17.05 -1.41 4.45
C ILE A 47 -16.29 -1.92 3.23
N VAL A 48 -14.98 -1.69 3.21
CA VAL A 48 -14.08 -2.15 2.15
C VAL A 48 -13.25 -3.32 2.66
N ARG A 49 -13.05 -4.33 1.81
CA ARG A 49 -12.21 -5.49 2.08
C ARG A 49 -11.07 -5.51 1.08
N PHE A 50 -9.85 -5.57 1.58
CA PHE A 50 -8.65 -5.84 0.78
C PHE A 50 -7.94 -7.05 1.38
N GLY A 51 -7.21 -7.77 0.54
CA GLY A 51 -6.48 -8.97 0.94
C GLY A 51 -5.45 -9.34 -0.11
N GLY A 52 -4.47 -10.12 0.29
CA GLY A 52 -3.38 -10.56 -0.55
C GLY A 52 -2.43 -11.46 0.24
N PHE A 53 -1.33 -11.84 -0.40
CA PHE A 53 -0.26 -12.57 0.24
C PHE A 53 1.08 -12.06 -0.28
N PHE A 54 2.11 -12.16 0.54
CA PHE A 54 3.47 -11.84 0.12
C PHE A 54 4.06 -13.06 -0.59
N LYS A 55 4.50 -12.89 -1.83
CA LYS A 55 5.18 -13.93 -2.60
C LYS A 55 6.68 -13.65 -2.57
N ASP A 56 7.49 -14.70 -2.38
CA ASP A 56 8.96 -14.63 -2.44
C ASP A 56 9.54 -13.57 -1.48
N HIS A 57 8.88 -13.34 -0.33
CA HIS A 57 9.28 -12.35 0.67
C HIS A 57 10.14 -13.02 1.77
N PRO A 58 11.42 -12.62 1.92
CA PRO A 58 12.37 -13.36 2.75
C PRO A 58 12.30 -13.06 4.26
N GLY A 59 11.35 -12.27 4.74
CA GLY A 59 11.31 -11.90 6.16
C GLY A 59 9.96 -11.40 6.66
N ASP A 60 9.95 -10.99 7.92
CA ASP A 60 8.74 -10.64 8.67
C ASP A 60 8.43 -9.14 8.68
N TYR A 61 9.26 -8.31 8.02
CA TYR A 61 9.13 -6.85 8.03
C TYR A 61 8.19 -6.36 6.94
N PHE A 62 6.91 -6.63 7.11
CA PHE A 62 5.84 -6.04 6.34
C PHE A 62 4.75 -5.48 7.25
N SER A 63 3.90 -4.65 6.67
CA SER A 63 2.74 -4.09 7.35
C SER A 63 1.71 -3.71 6.31
N ILE A 64 0.45 -3.90 6.62
CA ILE A 64 -0.66 -3.44 5.79
C ILE A 64 -1.51 -2.52 6.64
N GLY A 65 -2.08 -1.46 6.08
CA GLY A 65 -2.84 -0.51 6.88
C GLY A 65 -3.65 0.48 6.08
N ILE A 66 -4.25 1.42 6.79
CA ILE A 66 -5.03 2.52 6.25
C ILE A 66 -4.29 3.81 6.58
N ALA A 67 -4.07 4.64 5.57
CA ALA A 67 -3.49 5.97 5.74
C ALA A 67 -4.54 7.04 5.44
N ASP A 68 -4.42 8.19 6.10
CA ASP A 68 -5.16 9.39 5.75
C ASP A 68 -4.86 9.77 4.30
N SER A 69 -5.86 10.29 3.59
CA SER A 69 -5.74 10.65 2.18
C SER A 69 -4.68 11.73 1.90
N SER A 70 -4.29 12.52 2.91
CA SER A 70 -3.22 13.52 2.82
C SER A 70 -1.82 12.97 3.13
N ALA A 71 -1.68 11.68 3.47
CA ALA A 71 -0.37 11.08 3.73
C ALA A 71 0.42 10.94 2.41
N VAL A 72 1.66 11.42 2.43
CA VAL A 72 2.59 11.33 1.29
C VAL A 72 3.77 10.47 1.72
N PHE A 73 4.08 9.45 0.93
CA PHE A 73 5.21 8.56 1.16
C PHE A 73 6.25 8.79 0.09
N GLY A 74 7.52 8.92 0.48
CA GLY A 74 8.63 9.01 -0.45
C GLY A 74 9.05 7.65 -1.01
N SER A 75 9.92 7.70 -2.02
CA SER A 75 10.67 6.52 -2.47
C SER A 75 11.63 6.08 -1.37
N ASN A 76 11.79 4.77 -1.17
CA ASN A 76 12.63 4.20 -0.09
C ASN A 76 12.13 4.47 1.35
N GLU A 77 10.88 4.88 1.51
CA GLU A 77 10.31 5.20 2.81
C GLU A 77 9.37 4.11 3.34
N GLY A 78 9.35 3.98 4.66
CA GLY A 78 8.43 3.09 5.35
C GLY A 78 7.14 3.82 5.73
N PRO A 79 6.13 3.10 6.23
CA PRO A 79 4.88 3.70 6.67
C PRO A 79 5.05 4.67 7.85
N TYR A 80 6.11 4.49 8.66
CA TYR A 80 6.41 5.29 9.84
C TYR A 80 7.41 6.43 9.61
N SER A 81 7.88 6.66 8.39
CA SER A 81 8.82 7.77 8.13
C SER A 81 8.10 9.10 7.89
N GLY A 82 8.75 10.19 8.31
CA GLY A 82 8.33 11.55 7.99
C GLY A 82 6.97 11.97 8.57
N ASP A 83 6.22 12.74 7.78
CA ASP A 83 4.92 13.32 8.13
C ASP A 83 3.78 12.29 8.26
N SER A 84 4.05 11.04 7.88
CA SER A 84 3.07 9.96 7.82
C SER A 84 2.84 9.27 9.17
N MET A 85 3.70 9.50 10.17
CA MET A 85 3.72 8.75 11.42
C MET A 85 2.43 8.88 12.25
N ASN A 86 1.71 10.00 12.13
CA ASN A 86 0.42 10.22 12.80
C ASN A 86 -0.79 10.03 11.87
N LYS A 87 -0.56 9.64 10.62
CA LYS A 87 -1.56 9.56 9.56
C LYS A 87 -1.84 8.12 9.13
N ILE A 88 -1.31 7.13 9.85
CA ILE A 88 -1.42 5.72 9.46
C ILE A 88 -1.87 4.83 10.61
N PHE A 89 -2.74 3.88 10.29
CA PHE A 89 -3.13 2.77 11.14
C PHE A 89 -2.64 1.47 10.50
N LEU A 90 -1.67 0.80 11.11
CA LEU A 90 -1.10 -0.44 10.62
C LEU A 90 -1.67 -1.67 11.34
N ILE A 91 -1.82 -2.75 10.59
CA ILE A 91 -2.20 -4.08 11.01
C ILE A 91 -1.01 -4.98 10.67
N GLN A 92 -0.45 -5.64 11.67
CA GLN A 92 0.63 -6.62 11.53
C GLN A 92 0.05 -8.02 11.44
#